data_AF-A0A7X7JZB1-F1
#
_entry.id   AF-A0A7X7JZB1-F1
#
_cell.length_a   1.000
_cell.length_b   1.000
_cell.length_c   1.000
_cell.angle_alpha   90.00
_cell.angle_beta   90.00
_cell.angle_gamma   90.00
#
_symmetry.space_group_name_H-M   'P 1'
#
loop_
_entity.id
_entity.type
_entity.pdbx_description
1 polymer ?
#
loop_
_entity_poly.entity_id
_entity_poly.type
_entity_poly.pdbx_seq_one_letter_code
_entity_poly.pdbx_strand_id
1 'polypeptide(L)'
;MGTQSRRWWWVAVLGLAVLALGACGVKLPTAVPTEAIPATAASTPVPTAAPSSEAEPTASAEPAPSPTAAPPTQQPSPQPSPLPPTTTPLAATELPPAATPPSVPATPLLVGDVGIDFLRANVEIANPGDTVTLEWLWHGDVVGTLYHLLPTGQLSEPSWQVPPQGSLEIPVAPEARNAVSYVLFLTDEQAGLVAQQTVRIALTCPDGWFFSPALTICPAGPALEGLGAEQHFEHGVMLWSETEGRIYVLFDSGVTRWTAFADAWEEGETVSDPAISAPEGLYQPVRGFGLVWRNEPGLRERLGWAVDQEQGYPMKIQRTSDYRYADLYISAFISGVWRLGPNGGQWERLP
;
A
#
# COMPACT_ATOMS: atom_id res chain seq x y z
N MET A 1 84.14 15.61 -28.55
CA MET A 1 84.02 16.94 -29.19
C MET A 1 82.53 17.26 -29.28
N GLY A 2 81.91 18.20 -28.59
CA GLY A 2 82.28 19.14 -27.54
C GLY A 2 80.98 19.87 -27.13
N THR A 3 80.89 20.31 -25.85
CA THR A 3 80.13 21.46 -25.31
C THR A 3 78.61 21.56 -25.53
N GLN A 4 77.75 22.06 -24.63
CA GLN A 4 77.74 22.36 -23.19
C GLN A 4 76.32 22.92 -22.86
N SER A 5 75.82 22.71 -21.64
CA SER A 5 74.81 23.56 -20.92
C SER A 5 73.34 23.45 -21.41
N ARG A 6 72.27 23.44 -20.60
CA ARG A 6 71.91 24.03 -19.28
C ARG A 6 70.76 23.16 -18.69
N ARG A 7 70.88 22.66 -17.45
CA ARG A 7 70.24 23.16 -16.20
C ARG A 7 68.70 23.15 -16.16
N TRP A 8 68.15 22.25 -15.34
CA TRP A 8 67.04 22.39 -14.34
C TRP A 8 66.64 20.96 -13.86
N TRP A 9 67.37 20.32 -12.92
CA TRP A 9 67.09 20.22 -11.46
C TRP A 9 65.59 20.03 -11.14
N TRP A 10 65.05 18.80 -10.96
CA TRP A 10 65.14 17.82 -9.84
C TRP A 10 64.61 18.29 -8.47
N VAL A 11 63.61 17.52 -7.98
CA VAL A 11 63.41 17.00 -6.60
C VAL A 11 62.57 17.80 -5.59
N ALA A 12 61.47 17.13 -5.21
CA ALA A 12 60.89 16.91 -3.89
C ALA A 12 60.90 18.00 -2.81
N VAL A 13 59.72 18.22 -2.25
CA VAL A 13 59.55 18.71 -0.87
C VAL A 13 58.59 17.79 -0.12
N LEU A 14 59.16 17.07 0.84
CA LEU A 14 58.56 16.49 2.03
C LEU A 14 58.49 17.62 3.08
N GLY A 15 57.46 17.70 3.94
CA GLY A 15 57.57 18.56 5.11
C GLY A 15 56.29 18.84 5.90
N LEU A 16 56.28 18.30 7.13
CA LEU A 16 55.41 18.59 8.27
C LEU A 16 54.90 20.05 8.41
N ALA A 17 53.68 20.20 8.94
CA ALA A 17 53.36 21.32 9.83
C ALA A 17 52.42 20.87 10.97
N VAL A 18 52.87 21.11 12.20
CA VAL A 18 52.24 20.86 13.50
C VAL A 18 51.85 22.22 14.11
N LEU A 19 50.68 22.27 14.77
CA LEU A 19 50.21 23.23 15.81
C LEU A 19 50.29 24.76 15.58
N ALA A 20 49.15 25.46 15.65
CA ALA A 20 48.79 26.38 16.76
C ALA A 20 47.70 27.42 16.38
N LEU A 21 46.67 27.49 17.24
CA LEU A 21 45.96 28.67 17.78
C LEU A 21 45.61 29.87 16.88
N GLY A 22 44.32 30.25 16.88
CA GLY A 22 43.93 31.63 16.57
C GLY A 22 42.45 31.82 16.24
N ALA A 23 41.72 32.39 17.20
CA ALA A 23 40.31 32.78 17.19
C ALA A 23 39.78 33.38 15.87
N CYS A 24 38.55 32.98 15.49
CA CYS A 24 37.60 33.87 14.83
C CYS A 24 36.17 33.47 15.22
N GLY A 25 35.46 34.44 15.80
CA GLY A 25 34.21 34.25 16.53
C GLY A 25 33.00 33.93 15.64
N VAL A 26 32.23 32.95 16.09
CA VAL A 26 30.86 32.70 15.64
C VAL A 26 29.96 33.73 16.33
N LYS A 27 29.39 34.65 15.54
CA LYS A 27 28.29 35.53 15.97
C LYS A 27 27.04 34.67 16.16
N LEU A 28 26.58 34.51 17.39
CA LEU A 28 25.23 34.02 17.67
C LEU A 28 24.20 35.08 17.25
N PRO A 29 23.07 34.69 16.65
CA PRO A 29 21.96 35.61 16.40
C PRO A 29 21.33 36.04 17.72
N THR A 30 21.15 37.34 17.85
CA THR A 30 20.53 38.05 18.96
C THR A 30 19.08 37.62 19.16
N ALA A 31 18.71 37.36 20.42
CA ALA A 31 17.35 37.10 20.86
C ALA A 31 16.42 38.28 20.50
N VAL A 32 15.30 37.96 19.86
CA VAL A 32 14.18 38.89 19.63
C VAL A 32 13.39 39.02 20.94
N PRO A 33 13.04 40.23 21.39
CA PRO A 33 12.31 40.42 22.65
C PRO A 33 10.85 39.95 22.54
N THR A 34 10.44 39.19 23.56
CA THR A 34 9.06 38.83 23.85
C THR A 34 8.20 40.08 24.02
N GLU A 35 7.30 40.31 23.08
CA GLU A 35 6.26 41.35 23.17
C GLU A 35 5.08 40.81 23.99
N ALA A 36 4.72 41.55 25.04
CA ALA A 36 3.67 41.20 25.98
C ALA A 36 2.27 41.42 25.36
N ILE A 37 1.41 40.40 25.44
CA ILE A 37 0.01 40.48 25.03
C ILE A 37 -0.77 41.34 26.04
N PRO A 38 -1.46 42.42 25.63
CA PRO A 38 -2.40 43.10 26.50
C PRO A 38 -3.70 42.30 26.62
N ALA A 39 -4.14 42.12 27.87
CA ALA A 39 -5.43 41.56 28.22
C ALA A 39 -6.57 42.58 28.05
N THR A 40 -7.76 42.05 27.76
CA THR A 40 -9.11 42.59 28.08
C THR A 40 -9.89 43.25 26.95
N ALA A 41 -10.95 42.56 26.50
CA ALA A 41 -12.34 43.05 26.41
C ALA A 41 -13.24 41.83 26.12
N ALA A 42 -13.92 41.27 27.12
CA ALA A 42 -15.30 41.59 27.49
C ALA A 42 -16.32 41.16 26.42
N SER A 43 -16.85 39.96 26.64
CA SER A 43 -17.96 39.33 25.92
C SER A 43 -19.23 40.18 26.01
N THR A 44 -19.88 40.42 24.88
CA THR A 44 -21.28 40.87 24.84
C THR A 44 -22.12 39.72 24.28
N PRO A 45 -23.10 39.18 25.02
CA PRO A 45 -24.01 38.18 24.48
C PRO A 45 -25.11 38.86 23.64
N VAL A 46 -25.24 38.45 22.37
CA VAL A 46 -26.39 38.79 21.51
C VAL A 46 -27.48 37.74 21.76
N PRO A 47 -28.76 38.15 21.89
CA PRO A 47 -29.81 37.29 22.42
C PRO A 47 -30.34 36.27 21.42
N THR A 48 -30.58 35.08 21.97
CA THR A 48 -31.58 34.06 21.63
C THR A 48 -32.65 34.49 20.61
N ALA A 49 -32.60 33.87 19.42
CA ALA A 49 -33.79 33.69 18.59
C ALA A 49 -34.27 32.25 18.77
N ALA A 50 -35.50 32.10 19.28
CA ALA A 50 -36.21 30.84 19.42
C ALA A 50 -36.49 30.21 18.05
N PRO A 51 -36.48 28.87 17.92
CA PRO A 51 -37.00 28.22 16.72
C PRO A 51 -38.53 28.31 16.71
N SER A 52 -39.08 28.93 15.66
CA SER A 52 -40.50 28.85 15.34
C SER A 52 -40.81 27.43 14.90
N SER A 53 -41.54 26.73 15.77
CA SER A 53 -42.19 25.46 15.48
C SER A 53 -43.40 25.74 14.59
N GLU A 54 -43.36 25.28 13.35
CA GLU A 54 -44.57 25.04 12.56
C GLU A 54 -44.36 23.76 11.76
N ALA A 55 -44.53 22.64 12.48
CA ALA A 55 -44.66 21.32 11.89
C ALA A 55 -46.15 21.08 11.65
N GLU A 56 -46.57 21.18 10.41
CA GLU A 56 -47.90 20.78 9.96
C GLU A 56 -47.94 19.24 9.84
N PRO A 57 -48.87 18.55 10.52
CA PRO A 57 -48.94 17.10 10.48
C PRO A 57 -49.89 16.68 9.35
N THR A 58 -49.37 16.13 8.26
CA THR A 58 -50.22 15.35 7.34
C THR A 58 -50.05 13.87 7.61
N ALA A 59 -51.14 13.31 8.14
CA ALA A 59 -51.40 11.91 8.41
C ALA A 59 -51.17 11.03 7.17
N SER A 60 -50.46 9.91 7.34
CA SER A 60 -51.06 8.56 7.47
C SER A 60 -51.72 8.04 6.18
N ALA A 61 -51.02 7.13 5.49
CA ALA A 61 -51.62 6.03 4.74
C ALA A 61 -50.57 4.96 4.39
N GLU A 62 -50.38 4.01 5.31
CA GLU A 62 -50.06 2.60 5.04
C GLU A 62 -50.86 1.82 6.13
N PRO A 63 -51.53 0.67 5.90
CA PRO A 63 -51.08 -0.44 5.05
C PRO A 63 -52.15 -1.19 4.24
N ALA A 64 -51.67 -2.04 3.33
CA ALA A 64 -52.11 -3.42 3.02
C ALA A 64 -52.10 -3.74 1.50
N PRO A 65 -52.08 -5.02 1.10
CA PRO A 65 -51.25 -6.11 1.60
C PRO A 65 -50.51 -6.82 0.44
N SER A 66 -49.45 -7.56 0.79
CA SER A 66 -48.77 -8.52 -0.09
C SER A 66 -49.75 -9.53 -0.69
N PRO A 67 -49.65 -9.87 -1.99
CA PRO A 67 -50.22 -11.11 -2.49
C PRO A 67 -49.32 -12.27 -2.07
N THR A 68 -49.84 -13.02 -1.11
CA THR A 68 -49.64 -14.43 -0.79
C THR A 68 -48.91 -15.25 -1.85
N ALA A 69 -47.84 -15.89 -1.39
CA ALA A 69 -47.10 -16.95 -2.07
C ALA A 69 -48.02 -18.11 -2.50
N ALA A 70 -47.90 -18.50 -3.76
CA ALA A 70 -48.44 -19.76 -4.26
C ALA A 70 -47.53 -20.94 -3.79
N PRO A 71 -48.12 -22.07 -3.35
CA PRO A 71 -47.38 -23.26 -2.95
C PRO A 71 -46.72 -23.99 -4.14
N PRO A 72 -45.65 -24.78 -3.90
CA PRO A 72 -44.74 -25.26 -4.93
C PRO A 72 -45.33 -26.40 -5.76
N THR A 73 -45.17 -26.32 -7.07
CA THR A 73 -45.29 -27.47 -7.97
C THR A 73 -44.14 -28.44 -7.70
N GLN A 74 -44.51 -29.67 -7.34
CA GLN A 74 -43.63 -30.80 -7.10
C GLN A 74 -42.87 -31.16 -8.39
N GLN A 75 -41.54 -31.14 -8.30
CA GLN A 75 -40.67 -31.77 -9.29
C GLN A 75 -40.34 -33.18 -8.79
N PRO A 76 -40.59 -34.24 -9.57
CA PRO A 76 -40.33 -35.61 -9.14
C PRO A 76 -38.83 -35.89 -9.03
N SER A 77 -38.43 -36.49 -7.91
CA SER A 77 -37.12 -37.10 -7.71
C SER A 77 -36.89 -38.23 -8.73
N PRO A 78 -35.71 -38.34 -9.35
CA PRO A 78 -35.29 -39.60 -9.94
C PRO A 78 -34.77 -40.53 -8.83
N GLN A 79 -35.49 -41.65 -8.68
CA GLN A 79 -35.14 -42.82 -7.87
C GLN A 79 -33.81 -43.47 -8.36
N PRO A 80 -33.05 -44.18 -7.50
CA PRO A 80 -31.77 -44.76 -7.84
C PRO A 80 -31.94 -45.95 -8.79
N SER A 81 -31.13 -46.01 -9.84
CA SER A 81 -31.02 -47.19 -10.71
C SER A 81 -29.82 -48.07 -10.33
N PRO A 82 -29.90 -49.38 -10.64
CA PRO A 82 -29.26 -50.44 -9.85
C PRO A 82 -27.81 -50.72 -10.23
N LEU A 83 -27.08 -51.27 -9.25
CA LEU A 83 -25.73 -51.81 -9.36
C LEU A 83 -25.62 -52.87 -10.47
N PRO A 84 -24.57 -52.83 -11.32
CA PRO A 84 -24.15 -53.96 -12.12
C PRO A 84 -23.24 -54.93 -11.33
N PRO A 85 -23.12 -56.20 -11.77
CA PRO A 85 -22.64 -57.30 -10.95
C PRO A 85 -21.12 -57.40 -10.82
N THR A 86 -20.76 -58.04 -9.70
CA THR A 86 -19.49 -58.67 -9.35
C THR A 86 -18.74 -59.28 -10.54
N THR A 87 -17.51 -58.81 -10.78
CA THR A 87 -16.49 -59.56 -11.50
C THR A 87 -15.44 -60.09 -10.52
N THR A 88 -15.37 -61.42 -10.52
CA THR A 88 -14.36 -62.35 -10.01
C THR A 88 -12.91 -61.84 -10.16
N PRO A 89 -12.00 -62.15 -9.21
CA PRO A 89 -10.66 -61.57 -9.16
C PRO A 89 -9.76 -62.08 -10.28
N LEU A 90 -9.15 -61.14 -11.01
CA LEU A 90 -8.07 -61.42 -11.94
C LEU A 90 -6.78 -61.66 -11.14
N ALA A 91 -6.05 -62.69 -11.56
CA ALA A 91 -4.83 -63.19 -10.96
C ALA A 91 -3.79 -62.10 -10.65
N ALA A 92 -3.18 -62.21 -9.47
CA ALA A 92 -2.00 -61.48 -9.07
C ALA A 92 -0.87 -61.75 -10.08
N THR A 93 -0.52 -60.72 -10.85
CA THR A 93 0.79 -60.69 -11.51
C THR A 93 1.78 -60.21 -10.47
N GLU A 94 2.62 -61.13 -10.05
CA GLU A 94 3.76 -60.92 -9.17
C GLU A 94 4.66 -59.81 -9.73
N LEU A 95 4.71 -58.67 -9.03
CA LEU A 95 5.69 -57.62 -9.29
C LEU A 95 7.09 -58.20 -9.01
N PRO A 96 8.07 -58.00 -9.91
CA PRO A 96 9.44 -58.39 -9.63
C PRO A 96 9.95 -57.63 -8.39
N PRO A 97 10.82 -58.24 -7.57
CA PRO A 97 11.30 -57.63 -6.34
C PRO A 97 11.98 -56.29 -6.64
N ALA A 98 11.68 -55.33 -5.78
CA ALA A 98 12.26 -53.99 -5.79
C ALA A 98 13.77 -54.07 -6.03
N ALA A 99 14.22 -53.51 -7.15
CA ALA A 99 15.63 -53.23 -7.34
C ALA A 99 16.06 -52.30 -6.20
N THR A 100 16.99 -52.78 -5.40
CA THR A 100 17.70 -51.99 -4.40
C THR A 100 18.14 -50.68 -5.05
N PRO A 101 17.87 -49.51 -4.46
CA PRO A 101 18.42 -48.27 -5.00
C PRO A 101 19.94 -48.42 -5.06
N PRO A 102 20.61 -47.98 -6.14
CA PRO A 102 22.05 -47.96 -6.15
C PRO A 102 22.49 -47.12 -4.95
N SER A 103 23.25 -47.74 -4.04
CA SER A 103 23.99 -47.04 -3.01
C SER A 103 24.88 -46.03 -3.72
N VAL A 104 24.45 -44.77 -3.76
CA VAL A 104 25.30 -43.66 -4.17
C VAL A 104 26.54 -43.75 -3.29
N PRO A 105 27.75 -43.90 -3.85
CA PRO A 105 28.94 -43.79 -3.03
C PRO A 105 28.87 -42.42 -2.37
N ALA A 106 28.82 -42.40 -1.03
CA ALA A 106 28.95 -41.17 -0.28
C ALA A 106 30.25 -40.52 -0.73
N THR A 107 30.13 -39.46 -1.53
CA THR A 107 31.23 -38.55 -1.78
C THR A 107 31.77 -38.18 -0.41
N PRO A 108 33.06 -38.39 -0.11
CA PRO A 108 33.59 -37.95 1.17
C PRO A 108 33.31 -36.45 1.26
N LEU A 109 32.44 -36.07 2.20
CA LEU A 109 32.20 -34.67 2.54
C LEU A 109 33.57 -34.08 2.80
N LEU A 110 33.95 -33.10 1.97
CA LEU A 110 35.10 -32.28 2.23
C LEU A 110 34.87 -31.69 3.62
N VAL A 111 35.73 -32.07 4.57
CA VAL A 111 35.83 -31.40 5.86
C VAL A 111 36.22 -29.96 5.53
N GLY A 112 35.24 -29.07 5.53
CA GLY A 112 35.39 -27.67 5.10
C GLY A 112 34.30 -27.13 4.16
N ASP A 113 33.31 -27.91 3.72
CA ASP A 113 32.19 -27.36 2.94
C ASP A 113 31.18 -26.68 3.88
N VAL A 114 30.96 -25.39 3.68
CA VAL A 114 29.98 -24.60 4.44
C VAL A 114 28.73 -24.48 3.56
N GLY A 115 27.62 -25.03 4.05
CA GLY A 115 26.39 -25.09 3.27
C GLY A 115 25.16 -25.10 4.17
N ILE A 116 24.08 -24.48 3.68
CA ILE A 116 22.78 -24.55 4.32
C ILE A 116 22.05 -25.76 3.74
N ASP A 117 21.72 -26.74 4.59
CA ASP A 117 20.94 -27.91 4.18
C ASP A 117 19.50 -27.51 3.89
N PHE A 118 18.88 -26.80 4.85
CA PHE A 118 17.55 -26.21 4.65
C PHE A 118 17.27 -25.05 5.60
N LEU A 119 16.39 -24.15 5.14
CA LEU A 119 15.66 -23.17 5.93
C LEU A 119 14.20 -23.26 5.48
N ARG A 120 13.29 -23.57 6.40
CA ARG A 120 11.87 -23.73 6.11
C ARG A 120 11.00 -23.20 7.23
N ALA A 121 9.76 -22.87 6.90
CA ALA A 121 8.72 -22.57 7.87
C ALA A 121 7.84 -23.81 8.06
N ASN A 122 7.16 -23.88 9.21
CA ASN A 122 6.16 -24.92 9.49
C ASN A 122 4.94 -24.84 8.55
N VAL A 123 4.68 -23.67 7.97
CA VAL A 123 3.56 -23.41 7.05
C VAL A 123 4.02 -22.65 5.80
N GLU A 124 3.36 -22.89 4.68
CA GLU A 124 3.56 -22.13 3.43
C GLU A 124 2.70 -20.85 3.39
N ILE A 125 1.55 -20.89 4.06
CA ILE A 125 0.59 -19.78 4.18
C ILE A 125 0.24 -19.59 5.67
N ALA A 126 0.34 -18.36 6.17
CA ALA A 126 -0.02 -17.99 7.54
C ALA A 126 -1.03 -16.83 7.54
N ASN A 127 -1.76 -16.63 8.66
CA ASN A 127 -2.54 -15.41 8.83
C ASN A 127 -1.71 -14.34 9.55
N PRO A 128 -1.93 -13.05 9.26
CA PRO A 128 -1.36 -11.98 10.07
C PRO A 128 -1.78 -12.14 11.55
N GLY A 129 -0.82 -12.02 12.47
CA GLY A 129 -1.04 -12.25 13.90
C GLY A 129 -0.77 -13.68 14.38
N ASP A 130 -0.60 -14.65 13.47
CA ASP A 130 -0.20 -16.01 13.84
C ASP A 130 1.29 -16.07 14.21
N THR A 131 1.66 -17.08 15.00
CA THR A 131 3.07 -17.41 15.25
C THR A 131 3.53 -18.47 14.26
N VAL A 132 4.60 -18.17 13.53
CA VAL A 132 5.25 -19.12 12.60
C VAL A 132 6.50 -19.68 13.24
N THR A 133 6.79 -20.96 12.96
CA THR A 133 8.01 -21.62 13.42
C THR A 133 8.95 -21.79 12.25
N LEU A 134 10.14 -21.23 12.35
CA LEU A 134 11.22 -21.43 11.39
C LEU A 134 12.13 -22.55 11.88
N GLU A 135 12.47 -23.46 10.99
CA GLU A 135 13.40 -24.56 11.20
C GLU A 135 14.56 -24.44 10.22
N TRP A 136 15.76 -24.72 10.70
CA TRP A 136 16.95 -24.68 9.87
C TRP A 136 17.96 -25.74 10.27
N LEU A 137 18.82 -26.09 9.31
CA LEU A 137 20.00 -26.91 9.47
C LEU A 137 21.08 -26.44 8.51
N TRP A 138 22.30 -26.29 9.00
CA TRP A 138 23.48 -26.09 8.17
C TRP A 138 24.68 -26.84 8.72
N HIS A 139 25.70 -27.01 7.87
CA HIS A 139 26.97 -27.61 8.22
C HIS A 139 28.13 -26.63 7.96
N GLY A 140 29.21 -26.78 8.72
CA GLY A 140 30.38 -25.90 8.69
C GLY A 140 30.58 -25.14 10.00
N ASP A 141 31.81 -24.67 10.23
CA ASP A 141 32.19 -23.91 11.43
C ASP A 141 32.03 -22.40 11.19
N VAL A 142 30.77 -21.95 11.16
CA VAL A 142 30.40 -20.56 10.85
C VAL A 142 29.25 -20.08 11.72
N VAL A 143 29.11 -18.76 11.85
CA VAL A 143 28.04 -18.12 12.63
C VAL A 143 26.81 -17.92 11.76
N GLY A 144 25.67 -18.44 12.20
CA GLY A 144 24.37 -18.20 11.57
C GLY A 144 23.63 -17.05 12.22
N THR A 145 23.23 -16.05 11.43
CA THR A 145 22.37 -14.96 11.88
C THR A 145 21.10 -14.92 11.03
N LEU A 146 19.95 -14.99 11.71
CA LEU A 146 18.64 -14.90 11.10
C LEU A 146 18.15 -13.45 11.16
N TYR A 147 17.63 -12.96 10.04
CA TYR A 147 17.04 -11.64 9.90
C TYR A 147 15.64 -11.74 9.34
N HIS A 148 14.78 -10.81 9.76
CA HIS A 148 13.58 -10.50 8.99
C HIS A 148 13.96 -9.60 7.81
N LEU A 149 13.57 -10.02 6.61
CA LEU A 149 13.83 -9.33 5.36
C LEU A 149 12.60 -8.51 4.98
N LEU A 150 12.70 -7.20 5.14
CA LEU A 150 11.61 -6.28 4.81
C LEU A 150 11.32 -6.32 3.30
N PRO A 151 10.09 -5.96 2.88
CA PRO A 151 9.75 -5.83 1.45
C PRO A 151 10.65 -4.85 0.69
N THR A 152 11.34 -3.95 1.38
CA THR A 152 12.35 -3.03 0.81
C THR A 152 13.66 -3.71 0.42
N GLY A 153 13.87 -4.97 0.84
CA GLY A 153 15.15 -5.67 0.77
C GLY A 153 16.10 -5.34 1.93
N GLN A 154 15.68 -4.48 2.87
CA GLN A 154 16.48 -4.15 4.04
C GLN A 154 16.30 -5.22 5.13
N LEU A 155 17.38 -5.54 5.84
CA LEU A 155 17.33 -6.37 7.03
C LEU A 155 16.79 -5.53 8.20
N SER A 156 15.80 -6.06 8.93
CA SER A 156 15.28 -5.41 10.13
C SER A 156 15.90 -5.97 11.40
N GLU A 157 15.92 -5.15 12.45
CA GLU A 157 16.15 -5.59 13.83
C GLU A 157 14.82 -5.99 14.51
N PRO A 158 14.83 -6.94 15.46
CA PRO A 158 16.00 -7.65 15.95
C PRO A 158 16.51 -8.72 14.98
N SER A 159 17.83 -8.90 14.96
CA SER A 159 18.48 -10.08 14.41
C SER A 159 18.67 -11.15 15.48
N TRP A 160 18.66 -12.42 15.07
CA TRP A 160 18.80 -13.56 15.98
C TRP A 160 20.04 -14.37 15.60
N GLN A 161 21.03 -14.41 16.48
CA GLN A 161 22.12 -15.38 16.37
C GLN A 161 21.60 -16.76 16.75
N VAL A 162 21.75 -17.72 15.85
CA VAL A 162 21.16 -19.06 15.97
C VAL A 162 22.23 -20.15 15.91
N PRO A 163 22.03 -21.30 16.58
CA PRO A 163 22.94 -22.44 16.48
C PRO A 163 22.75 -23.22 15.16
N PRO A 164 23.71 -24.09 14.76
CA PRO A 164 23.70 -24.83 13.49
C PRO A 164 22.44 -25.60 13.12
N GLN A 165 21.70 -26.03 14.13
CA GLN A 165 20.39 -26.62 13.98
C GLN A 165 19.49 -26.04 15.05
N GLY A 166 18.24 -25.75 14.70
CA GLY A 166 17.30 -25.23 15.67
C GLY A 166 15.96 -24.87 15.07
N SER A 167 15.10 -24.38 15.94
CA SER A 167 13.80 -23.82 15.60
C SER A 167 13.58 -22.53 16.36
N LEU A 168 12.97 -21.53 15.72
CA LEU A 168 12.58 -20.26 16.34
C LEU A 168 11.13 -19.96 16.01
N GLU A 169 10.36 -19.66 17.05
CA GLU A 169 9.00 -19.17 16.93
C GLU A 169 9.02 -17.64 16.80
N ILE A 170 8.42 -17.12 15.74
CA ILE A 170 8.36 -15.69 15.44
C ILE A 170 6.89 -15.29 15.25
N PRO A 171 6.37 -14.32 16.00
CA PRO A 171 5.04 -13.79 15.75
C PRO A 171 5.04 -12.96 14.46
N VAL A 172 4.05 -13.21 13.58
CA VAL A 172 3.79 -12.38 12.41
C VAL A 172 3.01 -11.16 12.85
N ALA A 173 3.48 -9.96 12.47
CA ALA A 173 2.78 -8.72 12.81
C ALA A 173 1.34 -8.72 12.24
N PRO A 174 0.32 -8.29 12.99
CA PRO A 174 -1.07 -8.26 12.50
C PRO A 174 -1.28 -7.27 11.34
N GLU A 175 -0.40 -6.28 11.20
CA GLU A 175 -0.37 -5.33 10.08
C GLU A 175 0.38 -5.88 8.85
N ALA A 176 1.02 -7.05 8.96
CA ALA A 176 1.70 -7.65 7.82
C ALA A 176 0.69 -7.98 6.72
N ARG A 177 1.12 -7.77 5.47
CA ARG A 177 0.31 -8.02 4.27
C ARG A 177 1.15 -8.73 3.23
N ASN A 178 0.50 -9.49 2.36
CA ASN A 178 1.07 -10.25 1.22
C ASN A 178 2.00 -11.41 1.61
N ALA A 179 3.12 -11.12 2.28
CA ALA A 179 4.11 -12.11 2.68
C ALA A 179 5.08 -11.55 3.73
N VAL A 180 5.62 -12.44 4.55
CA VAL A 180 6.81 -12.19 5.36
C VAL A 180 7.97 -13.03 4.85
N SER A 181 9.17 -12.46 4.90
CA SER A 181 10.38 -13.14 4.41
C SER A 181 11.44 -13.12 5.50
N TYR A 182 12.10 -14.25 5.70
CA TYR A 182 13.21 -14.38 6.64
C TYR A 182 14.42 -14.91 5.91
N VAL A 183 15.60 -14.44 6.31
CA VAL A 183 16.84 -14.80 5.66
C VAL A 183 17.86 -15.23 6.70
N LEU A 184 18.45 -16.40 6.48
CA LEU A 184 19.56 -16.93 7.28
C LEU A 184 20.86 -16.60 6.55
N PHE A 185 21.74 -15.86 7.20
CA PHE A 185 23.08 -15.57 6.73
C PHE A 185 24.09 -16.41 7.50
N LEU A 186 24.95 -17.11 6.78
CA LEU A 186 26.13 -17.76 7.35
C LEU A 186 27.33 -16.87 7.12
N THR A 187 27.98 -16.45 8.20
CA THR A 187 29.14 -15.57 8.17
C THR A 187 30.35 -16.23 8.81
N ASP A 188 31.47 -16.11 8.11
CA ASP A 188 32.81 -16.49 8.55
C ASP A 188 33.63 -15.23 8.89
N GLU A 189 34.52 -15.29 9.89
CA GLU A 189 35.27 -14.12 10.34
C GLU A 189 36.25 -13.59 9.28
N GLN A 190 36.73 -14.45 8.39
CA GLN A 190 37.75 -14.14 7.39
C GLN A 190 37.15 -13.86 6.02
N ALA A 191 36.13 -14.63 5.63
CA ALA A 191 35.49 -14.54 4.31
C ALA A 191 34.24 -13.64 4.27
N GLY A 192 33.66 -13.29 5.42
CA GLY A 192 32.40 -12.56 5.49
C GLY A 192 31.20 -13.46 5.21
N LEU A 193 30.24 -13.01 4.40
CA LEU A 193 29.06 -13.81 4.05
C LEU A 193 29.45 -14.97 3.12
N VAL A 194 29.30 -16.21 3.58
CA VAL A 194 29.66 -17.42 2.82
C VAL A 194 28.46 -18.13 2.21
N ALA A 195 27.30 -18.07 2.86
CA ALA A 195 26.05 -18.61 2.33
C ALA A 195 24.84 -17.83 2.86
N GLN A 196 23.74 -17.86 2.11
CA GLN A 196 22.46 -17.31 2.55
C GLN A 196 21.30 -18.13 1.98
N GLN A 197 20.22 -18.24 2.74
CA GLN A 197 18.96 -18.82 2.27
C GLN A 197 17.79 -17.97 2.76
N THR A 198 16.80 -17.75 1.89
CA THR A 198 15.57 -17.00 2.21
C THR A 198 14.38 -17.93 2.20
N VAL A 199 13.53 -17.81 3.22
CA VAL A 199 12.20 -18.42 3.25
C VAL A 199 11.17 -17.31 3.17
N ARG A 200 10.15 -17.50 2.33
CA ARG A 200 9.04 -16.57 2.14
C ARG A 200 7.73 -17.29 2.44
N ILE A 201 6.97 -16.74 3.38
CA ILE A 201 5.67 -17.27 3.81
C ILE A 201 4.60 -16.34 3.26
N ALA A 202 3.66 -16.87 2.48
CA ALA A 202 2.55 -16.07 1.98
C ALA A 202 1.56 -15.78 3.12
N LEU A 203 0.97 -14.59 3.10
CA LEU A 203 -0.05 -14.21 4.07
C LEU A 203 -1.42 -14.18 3.43
N THR A 204 -2.42 -14.65 4.17
CA THR A 204 -3.83 -14.42 3.83
C THR A 204 -4.15 -12.93 3.99
N CYS A 205 -5.05 -12.42 3.15
CA CYS A 205 -5.52 -11.05 3.29
C CYS A 205 -6.62 -11.00 4.35
N PRO A 206 -6.43 -10.27 5.47
CA PRO A 206 -7.47 -10.16 6.50
C PRO A 206 -8.65 -9.30 6.01
N ASP A 207 -8.35 -8.31 5.17
CA ASP A 207 -9.30 -7.38 4.59
C ASP A 207 -9.58 -7.74 3.12
N GLY A 208 -10.85 -7.68 2.73
CA GLY A 208 -11.28 -7.85 1.35
C GLY A 208 -11.26 -6.53 0.56
N TRP A 209 -11.17 -6.64 -0.76
CA TRP A 209 -11.40 -5.50 -1.66
C TRP A 209 -12.89 -5.17 -1.73
N PHE A 210 -13.25 -3.88 -1.79
CA PHE A 210 -14.65 -3.45 -1.92
C PHE A 210 -15.25 -3.71 -3.31
N PHE A 211 -14.42 -4.12 -4.28
CA PHE A 211 -14.80 -4.37 -5.67
C PHE A 211 -14.41 -5.79 -6.11
N SER A 212 -14.93 -6.20 -7.26
CA SER A 212 -14.69 -7.52 -7.86
C SER A 212 -14.35 -7.39 -9.34
N PRO A 213 -13.37 -8.15 -9.88
CA PRO A 213 -12.56 -9.16 -9.20
C PRO A 213 -11.53 -8.56 -8.22
N ALA A 214 -11.34 -9.24 -7.09
CA ALA A 214 -10.31 -8.88 -6.13
C ALA A 214 -8.91 -9.04 -6.73
N LEU A 215 -7.99 -8.18 -6.33
CA LEU A 215 -6.60 -8.25 -6.76
C LEU A 215 -5.84 -9.35 -6.01
N THR A 216 -4.76 -9.84 -6.63
CA THR A 216 -3.85 -10.81 -5.99
C THR A 216 -3.10 -10.21 -4.79
N ILE A 217 -2.88 -8.89 -4.81
CA ILE A 217 -2.28 -8.18 -3.68
C ILE A 217 -3.34 -7.84 -2.63
N CYS A 218 -2.99 -7.96 -1.35
CA CYS A 218 -3.89 -7.57 -0.28
C CYS A 218 -4.07 -6.05 -0.25
N PRO A 219 -5.25 -5.56 0.14
CA PRO A 219 -5.39 -4.15 0.47
C PRO A 219 -4.56 -3.80 1.71
N ALA A 220 -4.18 -2.54 1.82
CA ALA A 220 -3.43 -2.01 2.98
C ALA A 220 -4.25 -2.07 4.28
N GLY A 221 -5.58 -2.07 4.17
CA GLY A 221 -6.52 -2.14 5.28
C GLY A 221 -7.96 -2.22 4.78
N PRO A 222 -8.96 -2.11 5.66
CA PRO A 222 -10.36 -2.07 5.26
C PRO A 222 -10.66 -0.85 4.39
N ALA A 223 -11.74 -0.92 3.61
CA ALA A 223 -12.20 0.21 2.82
C ALA A 223 -12.65 1.35 3.76
N LEU A 224 -12.17 2.56 3.49
CA LEU A 224 -12.64 3.77 4.12
C LEU A 224 -13.95 4.15 3.45
N GLU A 225 -15.04 4.19 4.22
CA GLU A 225 -16.36 4.56 3.72
C GLU A 225 -16.75 5.94 4.26
N GLY A 226 -17.28 6.79 3.38
CA GLY A 226 -17.77 8.12 3.73
C GLY A 226 -18.53 8.75 2.57
N LEU A 227 -18.79 10.04 2.64
CA LEU A 227 -19.32 10.79 1.51
C LEU A 227 -18.21 11.12 0.51
N GLY A 228 -18.61 11.23 -0.74
CA GLY A 228 -17.77 11.72 -1.81
C GLY A 228 -18.61 12.45 -2.85
N ALA A 229 -17.91 13.09 -3.78
CA ALA A 229 -18.53 13.74 -4.92
C ALA A 229 -17.75 13.47 -6.19
N GLU A 230 -18.44 13.46 -7.32
CA GLU A 230 -17.85 13.27 -8.65
C GLU A 230 -18.44 14.33 -9.59
N GLN A 231 -17.58 14.94 -10.41
CA GLN A 231 -17.99 15.87 -11.45
C GLN A 231 -17.12 15.67 -12.69
N HIS A 232 -17.75 15.54 -13.84
CA HIS A 232 -17.07 15.38 -15.12
C HIS A 232 -16.76 16.73 -15.75
N PHE A 233 -15.64 16.79 -16.45
CA PHE A 233 -15.15 17.95 -17.16
C PHE A 233 -14.87 17.59 -18.62
N GLU A 234 -14.65 18.61 -19.45
CA GLU A 234 -14.32 18.42 -20.87
C GLU A 234 -13.07 17.54 -21.07
N HIS A 235 -12.12 17.61 -20.14
CA HIS A 235 -10.83 16.92 -20.22
C HIS A 235 -10.42 16.17 -18.94
N GLY A 236 -11.41 15.65 -18.20
CA GLY A 236 -11.15 14.83 -17.02
C GLY A 236 -12.31 14.73 -16.05
N VAL A 237 -11.99 14.35 -14.81
CA VAL A 237 -12.95 14.20 -13.71
C VAL A 237 -12.34 14.70 -12.41
N MET A 238 -13.15 15.32 -11.56
CA MET A 238 -12.80 15.59 -10.17
C MET A 238 -13.56 14.65 -9.24
N LEU A 239 -12.86 14.12 -8.24
CA LEU A 239 -13.39 13.25 -7.20
C LEU A 239 -13.09 13.88 -5.84
N TRP A 240 -14.09 14.04 -4.99
CA TRP A 240 -13.90 14.50 -3.61
C TRP A 240 -14.14 13.34 -2.64
N SER A 241 -13.28 13.25 -1.63
CA SER A 241 -13.40 12.28 -0.53
C SER A 241 -13.50 12.99 0.80
N GLU A 242 -14.60 12.79 1.50
CA GLU A 242 -14.79 13.25 2.88
C GLU A 242 -13.76 12.60 3.81
N THR A 243 -13.55 11.29 3.67
CA THR A 243 -12.66 10.50 4.55
C THR A 243 -11.21 10.96 4.53
N GLU A 244 -10.76 11.55 3.41
CA GLU A 244 -9.40 12.07 3.26
C GLU A 244 -9.31 13.60 3.25
N GLY A 245 -10.44 14.31 3.14
CA GLY A 245 -10.48 15.77 2.96
C GLY A 245 -9.76 16.21 1.69
N ARG A 246 -9.91 15.47 0.59
CA ARG A 246 -9.13 15.65 -0.64
C ARG A 246 -9.97 15.66 -1.90
N ILE A 247 -9.53 16.47 -2.85
CA ILE A 247 -10.02 16.53 -4.23
C ILE A 247 -8.96 15.92 -5.13
N TYR A 248 -9.26 14.78 -5.75
CA TYR A 248 -8.45 14.17 -6.80
C TYR A 248 -8.91 14.71 -8.15
N VAL A 249 -7.97 15.13 -8.97
CA VAL A 249 -8.22 15.57 -10.35
C VAL A 249 -7.54 14.61 -11.30
N LEU A 250 -8.33 13.94 -12.13
CA LEU A 250 -7.89 12.95 -13.09
C LEU A 250 -7.99 13.58 -14.48
N PHE A 251 -6.84 13.75 -15.15
CA PHE A 251 -6.79 14.34 -16.48
C PHE A 251 -6.87 13.26 -17.55
N ASP A 252 -7.77 13.41 -18.52
CA ASP A 252 -7.85 12.53 -19.70
C ASP A 252 -7.06 13.07 -20.90
N SER A 253 -6.71 14.36 -20.88
CA SER A 253 -6.04 15.02 -22.00
C SER A 253 -4.55 14.69 -22.04
N GLY A 254 -4.13 14.06 -23.15
CA GLY A 254 -2.74 13.68 -23.39
C GLY A 254 -2.30 12.48 -22.56
N VAL A 255 -1.40 12.69 -21.59
CA VAL A 255 -0.92 11.63 -20.70
C VAL A 255 -1.85 11.55 -19.49
N THR A 256 -2.55 10.43 -19.30
CA THR A 256 -3.45 10.26 -18.17
C THR A 256 -2.64 10.35 -16.88
N ARG A 257 -2.90 11.39 -16.11
CA ARG A 257 -2.24 11.66 -14.84
C ARG A 257 -3.27 12.16 -13.88
N TRP A 258 -3.01 11.99 -12.60
CA TRP A 258 -3.85 12.56 -11.57
C TRP A 258 -3.03 13.42 -10.62
N THR A 259 -3.71 14.31 -9.91
CA THR A 259 -3.17 15.11 -8.81
C THR A 259 -4.20 15.17 -7.69
N ALA A 260 -3.78 15.52 -6.48
CA ALA A 260 -4.70 15.72 -5.38
C ALA A 260 -4.45 17.07 -4.69
N PHE A 261 -5.54 17.73 -4.32
CA PHE A 261 -5.57 18.97 -3.58
C PHE A 261 -6.29 18.73 -2.25
N ALA A 262 -5.94 19.50 -1.21
CA ALA A 262 -6.75 19.54 -0.01
C ALA A 262 -8.05 20.28 -0.33
N ASP A 263 -9.17 19.80 0.21
CA ASP A 263 -10.39 20.59 0.18
C ASP A 263 -10.29 21.69 1.23
N ALA A 264 -10.24 22.94 0.76
CA ALA A 264 -10.12 24.13 1.60
C ALA A 264 -11.40 24.98 1.57
N TRP A 265 -12.46 24.51 0.90
CA TRP A 265 -13.73 25.21 0.85
C TRP A 265 -14.51 24.95 2.14
N GLU A 266 -15.01 26.01 2.76
CA GLU A 266 -15.78 25.95 3.99
C GLU A 266 -17.22 26.42 3.76
N GLU A 267 -18.16 25.92 4.58
CA GLU A 267 -19.55 26.35 4.49
C GLU A 267 -19.70 27.85 4.76
N GLY A 268 -20.37 28.54 3.84
CA GLY A 268 -20.55 29.99 3.87
C GLY A 268 -19.57 30.77 3.00
N GLU A 269 -18.56 30.12 2.43
CA GLU A 269 -17.71 30.72 1.39
C GLU A 269 -18.45 30.87 0.06
N THR A 270 -17.84 31.64 -0.86
CA THR A 270 -18.40 31.83 -2.20
C THR A 270 -18.47 30.50 -2.95
N VAL A 271 -19.69 30.08 -3.26
CA VAL A 271 -19.98 28.82 -3.95
C VAL A 271 -19.44 28.84 -5.39
N SER A 272 -19.49 30.00 -6.05
CA SER A 272 -19.01 30.22 -7.41
C SER A 272 -18.52 31.65 -7.60
N ASP A 273 -17.89 31.93 -8.74
CA ASP A 273 -17.49 33.28 -9.12
C ASP A 273 -18.45 33.84 -10.20
N PRO A 274 -19.28 34.84 -9.89
CA PRO A 274 -20.26 35.39 -10.83
C PRO A 274 -19.61 36.12 -12.03
N ALA A 275 -18.33 36.48 -11.96
CA ALA A 275 -17.60 37.05 -13.09
C ALA A 275 -17.22 35.99 -14.14
N ILE A 276 -17.31 34.71 -13.80
CA ILE A 276 -16.99 33.58 -14.69
C ILE A 276 -18.30 32.91 -15.10
N SER A 277 -18.78 33.23 -16.31
CA SER A 277 -19.96 32.58 -16.89
C SER A 277 -19.55 31.40 -17.77
N ALA A 278 -20.17 30.23 -17.53
CA ALA A 278 -19.95 29.04 -18.35
C ALA A 278 -20.60 29.20 -19.74
N PRO A 279 -19.99 28.63 -20.80
CA PRO A 279 -20.63 28.54 -22.11
C PRO A 279 -21.92 27.69 -22.07
N GLU A 280 -22.73 27.79 -23.13
CA GLU A 280 -23.96 27.01 -23.25
C GLU A 280 -23.69 25.50 -23.16
N GLY A 281 -24.46 24.80 -22.32
CA GLY A 281 -24.31 23.36 -22.11
C GLY A 281 -23.18 22.95 -21.17
N LEU A 282 -22.43 23.90 -20.63
CA LEU A 282 -21.35 23.68 -19.67
C LEU A 282 -21.65 24.35 -18.32
N TYR A 283 -20.94 23.94 -17.30
CA TYR A 283 -21.13 24.39 -15.92
C TYR A 283 -19.84 24.95 -15.34
N GLN A 284 -20.00 25.99 -14.53
CA GLN A 284 -18.94 26.42 -13.63
C GLN A 284 -18.95 25.46 -12.43
N PRO A 285 -17.83 24.78 -12.12
CA PRO A 285 -17.74 23.97 -10.91
C PRO A 285 -17.94 24.84 -9.66
N VAL A 286 -18.58 24.26 -8.65
CA VAL A 286 -18.99 24.95 -7.43
C VAL A 286 -18.24 24.41 -6.21
N ARG A 287 -18.33 25.11 -5.07
CA ARG A 287 -17.75 24.69 -3.77
C ARG A 287 -16.27 24.31 -3.89
N GLY A 288 -15.85 23.18 -3.29
CA GLY A 288 -14.47 22.69 -3.29
C GLY A 288 -13.90 22.49 -4.70
N PHE A 289 -14.63 21.83 -5.60
CA PHE A 289 -14.22 21.68 -7.00
C PHE A 289 -14.03 23.03 -7.69
N GLY A 290 -14.97 23.96 -7.47
CA GLY A 290 -14.90 25.31 -8.00
C GLY A 290 -13.71 26.11 -7.48
N LEU A 291 -13.40 26.01 -6.19
CA LEU A 291 -12.29 26.69 -5.56
C LEU A 291 -10.96 26.23 -6.16
N VAL A 292 -10.74 24.91 -6.21
CA VAL A 292 -9.55 24.29 -6.80
C VAL A 292 -9.44 24.66 -8.29
N TRP A 293 -10.52 24.53 -9.05
CA TRP A 293 -10.55 24.83 -10.49
C TRP A 293 -10.20 26.29 -10.81
N ARG A 294 -10.59 27.26 -9.97
CA ARG A 294 -10.28 28.69 -10.19
C ARG A 294 -8.88 29.09 -9.72
N ASN A 295 -8.40 28.50 -8.64
CA ASN A 295 -7.21 28.99 -7.94
C ASN A 295 -5.93 28.23 -8.30
N GLU A 296 -6.03 26.96 -8.72
CA GLU A 296 -4.85 26.18 -9.07
C GLU A 296 -4.31 26.55 -10.45
N PRO A 297 -3.04 27.02 -10.56
CA PRO A 297 -2.49 27.51 -11.82
C PRO A 297 -2.52 26.46 -12.93
N GLY A 298 -3.10 26.82 -14.08
CA GLY A 298 -3.14 25.95 -15.27
C GLY A 298 -4.18 24.83 -15.19
N LEU A 299 -4.90 24.70 -14.07
CA LEU A 299 -5.84 23.60 -13.89
C LEU A 299 -7.08 23.77 -14.76
N ARG A 300 -7.65 24.99 -14.77
CA ARG A 300 -8.80 25.35 -15.60
C ARG A 300 -8.53 25.13 -17.09
N GLU A 301 -7.37 25.55 -17.58
CA GLU A 301 -7.00 25.44 -18.99
C GLU A 301 -6.80 23.98 -19.41
N ARG A 302 -6.32 23.14 -18.49
CA ARG A 302 -6.06 21.73 -18.76
C ARG A 302 -7.31 20.85 -18.66
N LEU A 303 -8.17 21.14 -17.70
CA LEU A 303 -9.36 20.34 -17.40
C LEU A 303 -10.60 20.79 -18.20
N GLY A 304 -10.67 22.07 -18.58
CA GLY A 304 -11.83 22.66 -19.23
C GLY A 304 -12.98 22.92 -18.26
N TRP A 305 -14.18 23.12 -18.78
CA TRP A 305 -15.40 23.33 -17.99
C TRP A 305 -16.01 22.02 -17.52
N ALA A 306 -16.86 22.10 -16.49
CA ALA A 306 -17.66 20.95 -16.09
C ALA A 306 -18.75 20.68 -17.15
N VAL A 307 -18.96 19.41 -17.50
CA VAL A 307 -19.98 18.98 -18.48
C VAL A 307 -21.27 18.53 -17.80
N ASP A 308 -21.22 18.30 -16.48
CA ASP A 308 -22.36 17.99 -15.63
C ASP A 308 -22.26 18.69 -14.27
N GLN A 309 -23.30 18.51 -13.45
CA GLN A 309 -23.31 19.00 -12.07
C GLN A 309 -22.60 17.99 -11.17
N GLU A 310 -21.95 18.51 -10.12
CA GLU A 310 -21.41 17.70 -9.03
C GLU A 310 -22.46 16.74 -8.45
N GLN A 311 -22.12 15.46 -8.38
CA GLN A 311 -22.96 14.41 -7.83
C GLN A 311 -22.35 13.88 -6.54
N GLY A 312 -23.07 14.02 -5.43
CA GLY A 312 -22.69 13.45 -4.14
C GLY A 312 -23.13 11.99 -4.01
N TYR A 313 -22.29 11.14 -3.42
CA TYR A 313 -22.57 9.72 -3.23
C TYR A 313 -21.74 9.07 -2.11
N PRO A 314 -22.14 7.89 -1.60
CA PRO A 314 -21.30 7.11 -0.71
C PRO A 314 -20.06 6.61 -1.46
N MET A 315 -18.89 7.08 -1.03
CA MET A 315 -17.60 6.72 -1.62
C MET A 315 -16.87 5.72 -0.73
N LYS A 316 -16.19 4.76 -1.36
CA LYS A 316 -15.25 3.84 -0.74
C LYS A 316 -13.86 4.07 -1.30
N ILE A 317 -12.86 4.13 -0.41
CA ILE A 317 -11.46 4.28 -0.78
C ILE A 317 -10.63 3.16 -0.16
N GLN A 318 -9.73 2.57 -0.93
CA GLN A 318 -8.79 1.56 -0.46
C GLN A 318 -7.47 1.64 -1.23
N ARG A 319 -6.37 1.20 -0.60
CA ARG A 319 -5.03 1.20 -1.20
C ARG A 319 -4.47 -0.20 -1.29
N THR A 320 -3.56 -0.46 -2.24
CA THR A 320 -2.75 -1.69 -2.19
C THR A 320 -1.78 -1.64 -1.02
N SER A 321 -1.40 -2.80 -0.51
CA SER A 321 -0.41 -2.93 0.57
C SER A 321 1.05 -2.83 0.09
N ASP A 322 1.29 -2.32 -1.13
CA ASP A 322 2.64 -2.06 -1.62
C ASP A 322 3.34 -1.03 -0.75
N TYR A 323 4.52 -1.38 -0.22
CA TYR A 323 5.27 -0.54 0.71
C TYR A 323 5.65 0.84 0.13
N ARG A 324 5.96 0.92 -1.18
CA ARG A 324 6.52 2.14 -1.79
C ARG A 324 5.56 2.83 -2.76
N TYR A 325 4.84 2.04 -3.53
CA TYR A 325 4.09 2.51 -4.68
C TYR A 325 2.67 1.92 -4.62
N ALA A 326 1.92 2.36 -3.62
CA ALA A 326 0.55 1.94 -3.46
C ALA A 326 -0.36 2.58 -4.52
N ASP A 327 -1.17 1.74 -5.16
CA ASP A 327 -2.28 2.20 -5.98
C ASP A 327 -3.46 2.55 -5.08
N LEU A 328 -4.21 3.58 -5.47
CA LEU A 328 -5.42 4.05 -4.80
C LEU A 328 -6.64 3.65 -5.62
N TYR A 329 -7.64 3.06 -4.97
CA TYR A 329 -8.90 2.63 -5.58
C TYR A 329 -10.04 3.42 -4.96
N ILE A 330 -10.86 4.05 -5.79
CA ILE A 330 -12.00 4.88 -5.38
C ILE A 330 -13.24 4.39 -6.13
N SER A 331 -14.31 4.05 -5.42
CA SER A 331 -15.59 3.72 -6.06
C SER A 331 -16.12 4.90 -6.87
N ALA A 332 -16.64 4.68 -8.08
CA ALA A 332 -17.27 5.73 -8.89
C ALA A 332 -18.75 5.94 -8.51
N PHE A 333 -19.32 7.10 -8.89
CA PHE A 333 -20.72 7.45 -8.58
C PHE A 333 -21.75 6.44 -9.09
N ILE A 334 -21.61 6.01 -10.35
CA ILE A 334 -22.59 5.13 -11.01
C ILE A 334 -22.17 3.66 -10.89
N SER A 335 -20.99 3.36 -11.43
CA SER A 335 -20.44 2.01 -11.47
C SER A 335 -18.95 2.04 -11.78
N GLY A 336 -18.25 1.01 -11.32
CA GLY A 336 -16.83 0.85 -11.53
C GLY A 336 -15.97 1.52 -10.47
N VAL A 337 -14.66 1.46 -10.70
CA VAL A 337 -13.65 1.89 -9.74
C VAL A 337 -12.58 2.70 -10.45
N TRP A 338 -12.28 3.89 -9.93
CA TRP A 338 -11.12 4.66 -10.35
C TRP A 338 -9.87 4.07 -9.69
N ARG A 339 -8.96 3.54 -10.49
CA ARG A 339 -7.61 3.17 -10.06
C ARG A 339 -6.67 4.32 -10.35
N LEU A 340 -6.07 4.88 -9.32
CA LEU A 340 -5.08 5.93 -9.37
C LEU A 340 -3.71 5.32 -9.04
N GLY A 341 -2.79 5.32 -10.00
CA GLY A 341 -1.43 4.82 -9.81
C GLY A 341 -0.61 5.68 -8.83
N PRO A 342 0.54 5.21 -8.36
CA PRO A 342 1.34 5.90 -7.34
C PRO A 342 1.83 7.28 -7.83
N ASN A 343 1.98 8.22 -6.89
CA ASN A 343 2.65 9.51 -7.10
C ASN A 343 2.14 10.34 -8.30
N GLY A 344 0.81 10.42 -8.50
CA GLY A 344 0.25 11.13 -9.66
C GLY A 344 0.49 10.43 -11.00
N GLY A 345 0.65 9.11 -10.94
CA GLY A 345 0.85 8.23 -12.10
C GLY A 345 -0.38 8.16 -13.00
N GLN A 346 -0.39 7.13 -13.86
CA GLN A 346 -1.54 6.84 -14.71
C GLN A 346 -2.77 6.53 -13.84
N TRP A 347 -3.94 6.85 -14.36
CA TRP A 347 -5.20 6.39 -13.80
C TRP A 347 -5.98 5.62 -14.86
N GLU A 348 -6.85 4.71 -14.41
CA GLU A 348 -7.79 3.99 -15.26
C GLU A 348 -9.11 3.80 -14.53
N ARG A 349 -10.17 3.56 -15.31
CA ARG A 349 -11.48 3.20 -14.77
C ARG A 349 -11.72 1.71 -14.99
N LEU A 350 -11.86 0.98 -13.90
CA LEU A 350 -12.22 -0.44 -13.87
C LEU A 350 -13.76 -0.58 -13.91
N PRO A 351 -14.28 -1.65 -14.55
CA PRO A 351 -15.71 -1.88 -14.71
C PRO A 351 -16.46 -2.12 -13.39
#